data_AF-A0A257NES3-F1
#
_entry.id   AF-A0A257NES3-F1
#
_cell.length_a   1.000
_cell.length_b   1.000
_cell.length_c   1.000
_cell.angle_alpha   90.00
_cell.angle_beta   90.00
_cell.angle_gamma   90.00
#
_symmetry.space_group_name_H-M   'P 1'
#
loop_
_entity.id
_entity.type
_entity.pdbx_description
1 polymer ?
#
loop_
_entity_poly.entity_id
_entity_poly.type
_entity_poly.pdbx_seq_one_letter_code
_entity_poly.pdbx_strand_id
1 'polypeptide(L)'
;MLALASYNCGKGRVKKSIERNEYRNLPTDYWSLDLPEETEDYVPRLLAIAKLFAHADEYNIHLQHIPNRPYFEVVDIKSPIDLHKAAKLANTPLHSFLKLNPGFNRSSTAPQGPHRLLIPVSQAKEFKKNLAMLPYSERVTLKQYDEEIVAEIHPQEKHEEKSARIRGNEV
;
A
#
# COMPACT_ATOMS: atom_id res chain seq x y z
N MET A 1 21.80 -9.25 11.80
CA MET A 1 21.36 -7.90 12.26
C MET A 1 21.67 -6.80 11.26
N LEU A 2 22.86 -6.78 10.63
CA LEU A 2 23.23 -5.74 9.65
C LEU A 2 22.25 -5.58 8.47
N ALA A 3 21.61 -6.66 8.02
CA ALA A 3 20.55 -6.60 7.01
C ALA A 3 19.32 -5.81 7.49
N LEU A 4 18.87 -6.02 8.73
CA LEU A 4 17.76 -5.29 9.33
C LEU A 4 18.13 -3.82 9.57
N ALA A 5 19.35 -3.55 10.03
CA ALA A 5 19.87 -2.19 10.16
C ALA A 5 19.90 -1.47 8.80
N SER A 6 20.37 -2.17 7.75
CA SER A 6 20.44 -1.63 6.39
C SER A 6 19.05 -1.39 5.77
N TYR A 7 18.04 -2.13 6.20
CA TYR A 7 16.65 -1.90 5.80
C TYR A 7 16.11 -0.59 6.39
N ASN A 8 16.43 -0.30 7.65
CA ASN A 8 15.98 0.93 8.31
C ASN A 8 16.78 2.17 7.91
N CYS A 9 18.12 2.15 7.94
CA CYS A 9 18.95 3.34 7.65
C CYS A 9 19.71 3.31 6.32
N GLY A 10 19.50 2.28 5.51
CA GLY A 10 20.13 2.12 4.21
C GLY A 10 21.49 1.41 4.26
N LYS A 11 21.71 0.53 3.27
CA LYS A 11 22.96 -0.24 3.12
C LYS A 11 24.22 0.62 3.09
N GLY A 12 24.15 1.82 2.49
CA GLY A 12 25.29 2.72 2.35
C GLY A 12 25.75 3.27 3.70
N ARG A 13 24.82 3.52 4.62
CA ARG A 13 25.14 4.02 5.96
C ARG A 13 25.80 2.94 6.80
N VAL A 14 25.21 1.74 6.81
CA VAL A 14 25.79 0.58 7.50
C VAL A 14 27.19 0.28 6.96
N LYS A 15 27.37 0.27 5.63
CA LYS A 15 28.67 0.06 5.00
C LYS A 15 29.72 1.07 5.44
N LYS A 16 29.40 2.38 5.44
CA LYS A 16 30.32 3.42 5.92
C LYS A 16 30.70 3.23 7.39
N SER A 17 29.75 2.80 8.23
CA SER A 17 30.04 2.56 9.64
C SER A 17 30.96 1.36 9.84
N ILE A 18 30.77 0.29 9.05
CA ILE A 18 31.66 -0.88 9.01
C ILE A 18 33.07 -0.46 8.59
N GLU A 19 33.22 0.22 7.44
CA GLU A 19 34.52 0.65 6.92
C GLU A 19 35.28 1.52 7.93
N ARG A 20 34.57 2.39 8.66
CA ARG A 20 35.13 3.23 9.72
C ARG A 20 35.62 2.42 10.92
N ASN A 21 34.90 1.37 11.33
CA ASN A 21 35.34 0.49 12.40
C ASN A 21 36.52 -0.38 11.97
N GLU A 22 36.50 -0.91 10.74
CA GLU A 22 37.62 -1.69 10.17
C GLU A 22 38.90 -0.86 10.14
N TYR A 23 38.84 0.39 9.67
CA TYR A 23 40.00 1.30 9.68
C TYR A 23 40.58 1.53 11.09
N ARG A 24 39.73 1.45 12.12
CA ARG A 24 40.11 1.62 13.53
C ARG A 24 40.44 0.30 14.23
N ASN A 25 40.42 -0.84 13.52
CA ASN A 25 40.52 -2.18 14.10
C ASN A 25 39.49 -2.45 15.22
N LEU A 26 38.27 -1.91 15.07
CA LEU A 26 37.14 -2.14 15.96
C LEU A 26 36.21 -3.23 15.41
N PRO A 27 35.39 -3.89 16.26
CA PRO A 27 34.44 -4.88 15.78
C PRO A 27 33.38 -4.28 14.84
N THR A 28 32.89 -5.09 13.91
CA THR A 28 31.94 -4.68 12.85
C THR A 28 30.56 -5.32 13.01
N ASP A 29 30.33 -5.99 14.14
CA ASP A 29 29.00 -6.48 14.50
C ASP A 29 28.07 -5.30 14.80
N TYR A 30 26.77 -5.56 14.73
CA TYR A 30 25.74 -4.51 14.84
C TYR A 30 25.87 -3.66 16.11
N TRP A 31 26.21 -4.25 17.25
CA TRP A 31 26.28 -3.54 18.54
C TRP A 31 27.50 -2.64 18.66
N SER A 32 28.48 -2.83 17.78
CA SER A 32 29.72 -2.07 17.74
C SER A 32 29.70 -0.95 16.71
N LEU A 33 28.69 -0.91 15.83
CA LEU A 33 28.57 0.12 14.80
C LEU A 33 27.87 1.37 15.33
N ASP A 34 28.43 2.52 15.02
CA ASP A 34 27.77 3.82 15.21
C ASP A 34 26.68 4.00 14.14
N LEU A 35 25.42 3.88 14.56
CA LEU A 35 24.23 3.96 13.70
C LEU A 35 23.26 5.03 14.24
N PRO A 36 22.26 5.47 13.46
CA PRO A 36 21.21 6.34 14.00
C PRO A 36 20.50 5.67 15.19
N GLU A 37 20.17 6.45 16.21
CA GLU A 37 19.42 5.98 17.39
C GLU A 37 18.15 5.21 17.00
N GLU A 38 17.40 5.69 16.01
CA GLU A 38 16.23 5.00 15.48
C GLU A 38 16.54 3.56 15.02
N THR A 39 17.70 3.36 14.38
CA THR A 39 18.16 2.04 13.89
C THR A 39 18.71 1.17 14.99
N GLU A 40 19.40 1.76 15.96
CA GLU A 40 19.88 1.09 17.18
C GLU A 40 18.70 0.54 18.00
N ASP A 41 17.57 1.25 18.01
CA ASP A 41 16.33 0.79 18.63
C ASP A 41 15.50 -0.14 17.73
N TYR A 42 15.61 0.00 16.41
CA TYR A 42 14.78 -0.75 15.46
C TYR A 42 15.03 -2.26 15.52
N VAL A 43 16.29 -2.69 15.47
CA VAL A 43 16.62 -4.12 15.41
C VAL A 43 16.28 -4.84 16.72
N PRO A 44 16.63 -4.33 17.91
CA PRO A 44 16.26 -4.95 19.18
C PRO A 44 14.74 -5.04 19.36
N ARG A 45 13.97 -4.02 18.97
CA ARG A 45 12.50 -4.08 19.01
C ARG A 45 11.95 -5.20 18.14
N LEU A 46 12.48 -5.39 16.93
CA LEU A 46 12.04 -6.46 16.05
C LEU A 46 12.40 -7.84 16.62
N LEU A 47 13.59 -7.99 17.21
CA LEU A 47 14.01 -9.23 17.89
C LEU A 47 13.13 -9.53 19.11
N ALA A 48 12.75 -8.50 19.88
CA ALA A 48 11.84 -8.64 21.02
C ALA A 48 10.46 -9.12 20.56
N ILE A 49 9.91 -8.54 19.50
CA ILE A 49 8.64 -9.00 18.91
C ILE A 49 8.78 -10.45 18.42
N ALA A 50 9.83 -10.78 17.68
CA ALA A 50 10.05 -12.15 17.20
C ALA A 50 10.11 -13.16 18.37
N LYS A 51 10.80 -12.80 19.45
CA LYS A 51 10.86 -13.62 20.68
C LYS A 51 9.49 -13.76 21.33
N LEU A 52 8.72 -12.67 21.40
CA LEU A 52 7.36 -12.68 21.94
C LEU A 52 6.46 -13.66 21.20
N PHE A 53 6.52 -13.67 19.87
CA PHE A 53 5.75 -14.59 19.04
C PHE A 53 6.25 -16.04 19.14
N ALA A 54 7.57 -16.25 19.17
CA ALA A 54 8.16 -17.58 19.26
C ALA A 54 7.90 -18.28 20.62
N HIS A 55 7.74 -17.49 21.67
CA HIS A 55 7.54 -17.95 23.05
C HIS A 55 6.24 -17.41 23.66
N ALA A 56 5.20 -17.23 22.83
CA ALA A 56 3.96 -16.57 23.26
C ALA A 56 3.31 -17.25 24.49
N ASP A 57 3.37 -18.58 24.55
CA ASP A 57 2.84 -19.36 25.68
C ASP A 57 3.59 -19.07 26.99
N GLU A 58 4.92 -18.90 26.94
CA GLU A 58 5.73 -18.56 28.13
C GLU A 58 5.37 -17.18 28.70
N TYR A 59 4.84 -16.29 27.86
CA TYR A 59 4.42 -14.94 28.22
C TYR A 59 2.91 -14.80 28.45
N ASN A 60 2.14 -15.90 28.46
CA ASN A 60 0.67 -15.88 28.53
C ASN A 60 0.01 -15.01 27.44
N ILE A 61 0.58 -15.02 26.23
CA ILE A 61 0.05 -14.29 25.08
C ILE A 61 -0.76 -15.23 24.19
N HIS A 62 -2.05 -14.96 24.08
CA HIS A 62 -2.94 -15.72 23.21
C HIS A 62 -2.89 -15.18 21.77
N LEU A 63 -2.11 -15.84 20.92
CA LEU A 63 -2.06 -15.53 19.48
C LEU A 63 -3.33 -16.03 18.80
N GLN A 64 -3.99 -15.16 18.04
CA GLN A 64 -5.13 -15.56 17.21
C GLN A 64 -4.66 -16.43 16.05
N HIS A 65 -5.35 -17.55 15.82
CA HIS A 65 -5.05 -18.40 14.66
C HIS A 65 -5.44 -17.69 13.36
N ILE A 66 -4.45 -17.45 12.51
CA ILE A 66 -4.64 -16.91 11.16
C ILE A 66 -4.48 -18.06 10.16
N PRO A 67 -5.56 -18.51 9.49
CA PRO A 67 -5.46 -19.61 8.55
C PRO A 67 -4.63 -19.22 7.33
N ASN A 68 -3.70 -20.09 6.92
CA ASN A 68 -2.90 -19.91 5.70
C ASN A 68 -3.75 -20.21 4.45
N ARG A 69 -4.68 -19.31 4.13
CA ARG A 69 -5.54 -19.39 2.94
C ARG A 69 -5.70 -18.00 2.33
N PRO A 70 -5.81 -17.89 0.99
CA PRO A 70 -6.02 -16.61 0.34
C PRO A 70 -7.32 -15.95 0.82
N TYR A 71 -7.24 -14.67 1.20
CA TYR A 71 -8.42 -13.87 1.55
C TYR A 71 -9.07 -13.23 0.30
N PHE A 72 -8.25 -12.88 -0.68
CA PHE A 72 -8.66 -12.23 -1.93
C PHE A 72 -7.96 -12.86 -3.14
N GLU A 73 -8.54 -12.66 -4.32
CA GLU A 73 -7.87 -12.88 -5.60
C GLU A 73 -7.69 -11.56 -6.37
N VAL A 74 -6.74 -11.55 -7.29
CA VAL A 74 -6.54 -10.45 -8.24
C VAL A 74 -7.44 -10.69 -9.46
N VAL A 75 -8.35 -9.77 -9.74
CA VAL A 75 -9.19 -9.79 -10.94
C VAL A 75 -8.75 -8.69 -11.90
N ASP A 76 -8.42 -9.08 -13.12
CA ASP A 76 -8.18 -8.14 -14.22
C ASP A 76 -9.51 -7.76 -14.86
N ILE A 77 -9.90 -6.49 -14.70
CA ILE A 77 -11.17 -5.96 -15.19
C ILE A 77 -11.13 -5.43 -16.62
N LYS A 78 -9.94 -5.44 -17.25
CA LYS A 78 -9.66 -5.07 -18.65
C LYS A 78 -9.89 -3.61 -19.04
N SER A 79 -10.71 -2.87 -18.30
CA SER A 79 -11.01 -1.46 -18.54
C SER A 79 -11.17 -0.68 -17.25
N PRO A 80 -11.18 0.66 -17.32
CA PRO A 80 -11.51 1.47 -16.17
C PRO A 80 -12.90 1.14 -15.61
N ILE A 81 -13.07 1.25 -14.29
CA ILE A 81 -14.36 1.15 -13.59
C ILE A 81 -14.40 2.08 -12.39
N ASP A 82 -15.58 2.62 -12.10
CA ASP A 82 -15.87 3.29 -10.83
C ASP A 82 -15.83 2.27 -9.66
N LEU A 83 -15.15 2.63 -8.57
CA LEU A 83 -14.92 1.75 -7.42
C LEU A 83 -16.20 1.49 -6.62
N HIS A 84 -17.17 2.42 -6.61
CA HIS A 84 -18.48 2.15 -6.02
C HIS A 84 -19.24 1.10 -6.83
N LYS A 85 -19.16 1.16 -8.16
CA LYS A 85 -19.73 0.11 -9.02
C LYS A 85 -19.02 -1.21 -8.80
N ALA A 86 -17.69 -1.23 -8.79
CA ALA A 86 -16.92 -2.45 -8.54
C ALA A 86 -17.27 -3.09 -7.18
N ALA A 87 -17.37 -2.29 -6.12
CA ALA A 87 -17.79 -2.77 -4.80
C ALA A 87 -19.19 -3.38 -4.81
N LYS A 88 -20.15 -2.75 -5.52
CA LYS A 88 -21.50 -3.30 -5.72
C LYS A 88 -21.49 -4.61 -6.49
N LEU A 89 -20.74 -4.70 -7.60
CA LEU A 89 -20.60 -5.94 -8.37
C LEU A 89 -20.00 -7.08 -7.54
N ALA A 90 -19.12 -6.74 -6.59
CA ALA A 90 -18.46 -7.68 -5.68
C ALA A 90 -19.29 -7.99 -4.42
N ASN A 91 -20.49 -7.42 -4.29
CA ASN A 91 -21.32 -7.52 -3.08
C ASN A 91 -20.54 -7.25 -1.78
N THR A 92 -19.69 -6.23 -1.80
CA THR A 92 -18.79 -5.89 -0.71
C THR A 92 -19.02 -4.43 -0.30
N PRO A 93 -19.14 -4.10 1.01
CA PRO A 93 -19.23 -2.71 1.45
C PRO A 93 -18.04 -1.90 0.92
N LEU A 94 -18.31 -0.70 0.40
CA LEU A 94 -17.28 0.16 -0.21
C LEU A 94 -16.05 0.33 0.69
N HIS A 95 -16.24 0.59 1.97
CA HIS A 95 -15.14 0.76 2.91
C HIS A 95 -14.24 -0.49 3.00
N SER A 96 -14.83 -1.68 3.06
CA SER A 96 -14.07 -2.95 3.06
C SER A 96 -13.40 -3.20 1.70
N PHE A 97 -14.06 -2.83 0.61
CA PHE A 97 -13.52 -2.92 -0.74
C PHE A 97 -12.29 -2.03 -0.92
N LEU A 98 -12.35 -0.78 -0.46
CA LEU A 98 -11.23 0.18 -0.51
C LEU A 98 -10.08 -0.24 0.42
N LYS A 99 -10.36 -0.87 1.56
CA LYS A 99 -9.32 -1.47 2.41
C LYS A 99 -8.52 -2.55 1.69
N LEU A 100 -9.16 -3.32 0.81
CA LEU A 100 -8.47 -4.30 -0.04
C LEU A 100 -7.77 -3.63 -1.22
N ASN A 101 -8.19 -2.44 -1.63
CA ASN A 101 -7.69 -1.76 -2.80
C ASN A 101 -7.11 -0.37 -2.47
N PRO A 102 -6.17 -0.25 -1.50
CA PRO A 102 -5.71 1.05 -0.99
C PRO A 102 -4.86 1.84 -2.00
N GLY A 103 -4.42 1.20 -3.09
CA GLY A 103 -3.65 1.86 -4.15
C GLY A 103 -4.48 2.82 -5.01
N PHE A 104 -5.81 2.84 -4.89
CA PHE A 104 -6.66 3.78 -5.61
C PHE A 104 -7.03 4.98 -4.73
N ASN A 105 -6.52 6.15 -5.13
CA ASN A 105 -6.78 7.42 -4.45
C ASN A 105 -7.95 8.21 -5.06
N ARG A 106 -8.56 7.67 -6.13
CA ARG A 106 -9.68 8.27 -6.86
C ARG A 106 -10.92 7.38 -6.74
N SER A 107 -12.08 7.91 -7.13
CA SER A 107 -13.32 7.13 -7.17
C SER A 107 -13.34 6.08 -8.29
N SER A 108 -12.39 6.09 -9.22
CA SER A 108 -12.30 5.12 -10.32
C SER A 108 -10.86 4.64 -10.55
N THR A 109 -10.70 3.52 -11.26
CA THR A 109 -9.39 3.01 -11.67
C THR A 109 -8.83 3.83 -12.83
N ALA A 110 -7.51 4.06 -12.86
CA ALA A 110 -6.85 4.88 -13.87
C ALA A 110 -7.18 4.43 -15.32
N PRO A 111 -7.35 5.37 -16.28
CA PRO A 111 -7.65 5.07 -17.68
C PRO A 111 -6.70 4.07 -18.35
N GLN A 112 -5.41 4.17 -18.06
CA GLN A 112 -4.34 3.35 -18.66
C GLN A 112 -3.99 2.11 -17.82
N GLY A 113 -4.68 1.90 -16.71
CA GLY A 113 -4.43 0.80 -15.79
C GLY A 113 -3.22 1.03 -14.85
N PRO A 114 -2.78 -0.02 -14.14
CA PRO A 114 -3.24 -1.41 -14.25
C PRO A 114 -4.69 -1.60 -13.77
N HIS A 115 -5.49 -2.31 -14.56
CA HIS A 115 -6.89 -2.63 -14.29
C HIS A 115 -7.04 -3.87 -13.40
N ARG A 116 -6.43 -3.85 -12.22
CA ARG A 116 -6.44 -4.99 -11.27
C ARG A 116 -7.13 -4.61 -9.98
N LEU A 117 -8.11 -5.41 -9.58
CA LEU A 117 -8.83 -5.24 -8.31
C LEU A 117 -8.65 -6.49 -7.44
N LEU A 118 -8.45 -6.27 -6.15
CA LEU A 118 -8.45 -7.31 -5.12
C LEU A 118 -9.89 -7.55 -4.66
N ILE A 119 -10.38 -8.76 -4.93
CA ILE A 119 -11.76 -9.17 -4.63
C ILE A 119 -11.72 -10.32 -3.64
N PRO A 120 -12.52 -10.32 -2.56
CA PRO A 120 -12.61 -11.47 -1.66
C PRO A 120 -12.86 -12.77 -2.41
N VAL A 121 -12.16 -13.84 -2.05
CA VAL A 121 -12.24 -15.13 -2.77
C VAL A 121 -13.66 -15.68 -2.87
N SER A 122 -14.47 -15.48 -1.84
CA SER A 122 -15.87 -15.91 -1.80
C SER A 122 -16.78 -15.14 -2.76
N GLN A 123 -16.40 -13.93 -3.17
CA GLN A 123 -17.20 -13.02 -4.01
C GLN A 123 -16.69 -12.99 -5.46
N ALA A 124 -15.47 -13.48 -5.70
CA ALA A 124 -14.78 -13.24 -6.96
C ALA A 124 -15.45 -13.88 -8.18
N LYS A 125 -16.05 -15.07 -8.02
CA LYS A 125 -16.83 -15.74 -9.08
C LYS A 125 -18.04 -14.89 -9.48
N GLU A 126 -18.76 -14.36 -8.51
CA GLU A 126 -19.93 -13.50 -8.74
C GLU A 126 -19.52 -12.17 -9.35
N PHE A 127 -18.46 -11.54 -8.84
CA PHE A 127 -17.89 -10.32 -9.39
C PHE A 127 -17.55 -10.46 -10.88
N LYS A 128 -16.83 -11.53 -11.27
CA LYS A 128 -16.48 -11.78 -12.68
C LYS A 128 -17.71 -11.92 -13.57
N LYS A 129 -18.75 -12.63 -13.10
CA LYS A 129 -20.01 -12.78 -13.81
C LYS A 129 -20.71 -11.43 -14.00
N ASN A 130 -20.83 -10.66 -12.93
CA ASN A 130 -21.50 -9.36 -12.96
C ASN A 130 -20.73 -8.35 -13.84
N LEU A 131 -19.39 -8.37 -13.77
CA LEU A 131 -18.53 -7.54 -14.60
C LEU A 131 -18.67 -7.87 -16.10
N ALA A 132 -18.82 -9.15 -16.45
CA ALA A 132 -19.03 -9.57 -17.84
C ALA A 132 -20.39 -9.11 -18.40
N MET A 133 -21.39 -8.91 -17.53
CA MET A 133 -22.70 -8.40 -17.90
C MET A 133 -22.77 -6.86 -17.95
N LEU A 134 -21.80 -6.16 -17.35
CA LEU A 134 -21.77 -4.70 -17.31
C LEU A 134 -21.17 -4.12 -18.60
N PRO A 135 -21.95 -3.38 -19.42
CA PRO A 135 -21.45 -2.75 -20.64
C PRO A 135 -20.33 -1.74 -20.36
N TYR A 136 -19.37 -1.61 -21.28
CA TYR A 136 -18.23 -0.71 -21.12
C TYR A 136 -18.65 0.74 -20.83
N SER A 137 -19.65 1.24 -21.56
CA SER A 137 -20.20 2.60 -21.41
C SER A 137 -20.76 2.89 -20.02
N GLU A 138 -21.08 1.84 -19.24
CA GLU A 138 -21.64 1.96 -17.90
C GLU A 138 -20.59 1.77 -16.81
N ARG A 139 -19.30 1.53 -17.14
CA ARG A 139 -18.26 1.25 -16.14
C ARG A 139 -17.76 2.51 -15.43
N VAL A 140 -17.66 3.63 -16.15
CA VAL A 140 -17.25 4.94 -15.61
C VAL A 140 -18.24 6.00 -16.08
N THR A 141 -18.50 7.03 -15.27
CA THR A 141 -19.33 8.16 -15.70
C THR A 141 -18.51 9.04 -16.64
N LEU A 142 -19.05 9.45 -17.80
CA LEU A 142 -18.33 10.28 -18.81
C LEU A 142 -17.64 11.51 -18.19
N LYS A 143 -18.31 12.20 -17.27
CA LYS A 143 -17.73 13.34 -16.55
C LYS A 143 -16.47 12.99 -15.73
N GLN A 144 -16.47 11.84 -15.05
CA GLN A 144 -15.31 11.37 -14.29
C GLN A 144 -14.19 10.89 -15.23
N TYR A 145 -14.55 10.26 -16.35
CA TYR A 145 -13.61 9.82 -17.37
C TYR A 145 -12.85 10.99 -18.00
N ASP A 146 -13.56 12.06 -18.38
CA ASP A 146 -12.96 13.26 -18.98
C ASP A 146 -12.09 14.03 -17.96
N GLU A 147 -12.57 14.22 -16.72
CA GLU A 147 -11.80 14.89 -15.66
C GLU A 147 -10.52 14.13 -15.27
N GLU A 148 -10.53 12.79 -15.36
CA GLU A 148 -9.37 11.96 -15.05
C GLU A 148 -8.36 11.92 -16.20
N ILE A 149 -8.81 11.86 -17.46
CA ILE A 149 -7.95 12.00 -18.65
C ILE A 149 -7.28 13.38 -18.66
N VAL A 150 -8.05 14.45 -18.44
CA VAL A 150 -7.50 15.82 -18.39
C VAL A 150 -6.47 15.96 -17.27
N ALA A 151 -6.73 15.38 -16.08
CA ALA A 151 -5.79 15.42 -14.97
C ALA A 151 -4.52 14.58 -15.18
N GLU A 152 -4.55 13.60 -16.09
CA GLU A 152 -3.40 12.76 -16.43
C GLU A 152 -2.57 13.38 -17.56
N ILE A 153 -3.21 14.05 -18.52
CA ILE A 153 -2.55 14.79 -19.60
C ILE A 153 -1.97 16.12 -19.10
N HIS A 154 -2.63 16.80 -18.15
CA HIS A 154 -2.20 18.09 -17.58
C HIS A 154 -2.14 18.05 -16.03
N PRO A 155 -1.07 17.46 -15.44
CA PRO A 155 -0.96 17.32 -13.98
C PRO A 155 -0.83 18.65 -13.23
N GLN A 156 -0.44 19.73 -13.90
CA GLN A 156 -0.07 21.02 -13.30
C GLN A 156 -1.26 22.00 -13.14
N GLU A 157 -2.33 21.86 -13.93
CA GLU A 157 -3.44 22.84 -13.95
C GLU A 157 -4.34 22.77 -12.70
N LYS A 158 -4.47 21.60 -12.06
CA LYS A 158 -5.29 21.42 -10.85
C LYS A 158 -4.76 22.17 -9.62
N HIS A 159 -3.47 22.51 -9.57
CA HIS A 159 -2.88 23.29 -8.48
C HIS A 159 -3.19 24.79 -8.60
N GLU A 160 -3.32 25.31 -9.82
CA GLU A 160 -3.65 26.72 -10.06
C GLU A 160 -5.13 27.01 -9.83
N GLU A 161 -6.05 26.13 -10.24
CA GLU A 161 -7.49 26.33 -9.99
C GLU A 161 -7.86 26.28 -8.50
N LYS A 162 -7.25 25.38 -7.71
CA LYS A 162 -7.44 25.36 -6.25
C LYS A 162 -6.90 26.64 -5.58
N SER A 163 -5.79 27.19 -6.09
CA SER A 163 -5.19 28.43 -5.57
C SER A 163 -5.94 29.70 -6.02
N ALA A 164 -6.62 29.66 -7.16
CA ALA A 164 -7.49 30.73 -7.63
C ALA A 164 -8.83 30.76 -6.87
N ARG A 165 -9.38 29.59 -6.52
CA ARG A 165 -10.65 29.50 -5.80
C ARG A 165 -10.56 29.92 -4.33
N ILE A 166 -9.39 29.81 -3.71
CA ILE A 166 -9.13 30.32 -2.35
C ILE A 166 -8.98 31.85 -2.33
N ARG A 167 -8.44 32.45 -3.40
CA ARG A 167 -8.26 33.92 -3.51
C ARG A 167 -9.52 34.70 -3.92
N GLY A 168 -10.56 34.02 -4.40
CA GLY A 168 -11.81 34.64 -4.86
C GLY A 168 -12.91 34.80 -3.79
N ASN A 169 -12.68 34.35 -2.55
CA ASN A 169 -13.64 34.42 -1.45
C ASN A 169 -13.26 35.44 -0.36
N GLU A 170 -12.25 36.28 -0.61
CA GLU A 170 -11.86 37.41 0.25
C GLU A 170 -12.04 38.73 -0.50
N VAL A 171 -13.27 39.07 -0.89
CA VAL A 171 -13.70 40.46 -1.15
C VAL A 171 -15.17 40.62 -0.78
#